data_AF-A0A392S6Y3-F1
#
_entry.id   AF-A0A392S6Y3-F1
#
_cell.length_a   1.000
_cell.length_b   1.000
_cell.length_c   1.000
_cell.angle_alpha   90.00
_cell.angle_beta   90.00
_cell.angle_gamma   90.00
#
_symmetry.space_group_name_H-M   'P 1'
#
loop_
_entity.id
_entity.type
_entity.pdbx_description
1 polymer ?
#
loop_
_entity_poly.entity_id
_entity_poly.type
_entity_poly.pdbx_seq_one_letter_code
_entity_poly.pdbx_strand_id
1 'polypeptide(L)' 'MAQPSGGSLLKTVKDLGSCYERLVKEFLVNIGEDCNDPESPEYRKVYVRGRCTEFSPDVVNQFLGRSTTHVP' A
#
# COMPACT_ATOMS: atom_id res chain seq x y z
N MET A 1 2.93 -21.97 -37.09
CA MET A 1 3.88 -21.67 -35.99
C MET A 1 3.24 -20.62 -35.10
N ALA A 2 2.57 -21.02 -34.02
CA ALA A 2 1.95 -20.09 -33.07
C ALA A 2 2.88 -19.99 -31.86
N GLN A 3 3.33 -18.78 -31.57
CA GLN A 3 4.15 -18.42 -30.42
C GLN A 3 3.31 -18.54 -29.14
N PRO A 4 3.77 -19.22 -28.07
CA PRO A 4 3.13 -19.08 -26.77
C PRO A 4 3.57 -17.75 -26.15
N SER A 5 2.66 -16.77 -26.11
CA SER A 5 2.84 -15.56 -25.32
C SER A 5 2.84 -15.95 -23.84
N GLY A 6 4.03 -16.15 -23.27
CA GLY A 6 4.23 -16.37 -21.84
C GLY A 6 3.70 -15.19 -21.06
N GLY A 7 2.47 -15.33 -20.55
CA GLY A 7 1.93 -14.44 -19.54
C GLY A 7 2.91 -14.45 -18.37
N SER A 8 3.48 -13.29 -18.04
CA SER A 8 4.32 -13.11 -16.87
C SER A 8 3.48 -13.42 -15.63
N LEU A 9 3.55 -14.66 -15.17
CA LEU A 9 2.89 -15.09 -13.96
C LEU A 9 3.54 -14.31 -12.81
N LEU A 10 2.80 -13.35 -12.26
CA LEU A 10 3.19 -12.64 -11.04
C LEU A 10 3.54 -13.72 -10.00
N LYS A 11 4.83 -13.82 -9.66
CA LYS A 11 5.34 -14.84 -8.75
C LYS A 11 4.53 -14.75 -7.45
N THR A 12 3.71 -15.76 -7.19
CA THR A 12 2.95 -15.84 -5.94
C THR A 12 3.93 -15.93 -4.80
N VAL A 13 4.03 -14.85 -4.02
CA VAL A 13 4.81 -14.85 -2.78
C VAL A 13 4.11 -15.81 -1.82
N LYS A 14 4.68 -16.99 -1.64
CA LYS A 14 4.31 -17.92 -0.57
C LYS A 14 5.09 -17.53 0.69
N ASP A 15 4.50 -17.76 1.88
CA ASP A 15 5.00 -17.30 3.19
C ASP A 15 4.85 -15.80 3.50
N LEU A 16 3.71 -15.22 3.11
CA LEU A 16 3.38 -13.85 3.53
C LEU A 16 3.16 -13.76 5.05
N GLY A 17 2.80 -14.82 5.78
CA GLY A 17 2.43 -14.72 7.21
C GLY A 17 3.46 -14.01 8.11
N SER A 18 4.72 -14.46 8.11
CA SER A 18 5.79 -13.83 8.89
C SER A 18 6.28 -12.52 8.29
N CYS A 19 6.27 -12.40 6.96
CA CYS A 19 6.59 -11.17 6.26
C CYS A 19 5.55 -10.07 6.50
N TYR A 20 4.28 -10.44 6.61
CA TYR A 20 3.14 -9.56 6.84
C TYR A 20 3.25 -8.91 8.21
N GLU A 21 3.53 -9.69 9.25
CA GLU A 21 3.71 -9.13 10.59
C GLU A 21 4.86 -8.10 10.62
N ARG A 22 5.99 -8.40 9.98
CA ARG A 22 7.12 -7.46 9.88
C ARG A 22 6.77 -6.21 9.09
N LEU A 23 6.06 -6.35 7.97
CA LEU A 23 5.62 -5.23 7.13
C LEU A 23 4.59 -4.36 7.85
N VAL A 24 3.66 -4.95 8.59
CA VAL A 24 2.66 -4.22 9.39
C VAL A 24 3.34 -3.48 10.54
N LYS A 25 4.28 -4.13 11.24
CA LYS A 25 5.08 -3.48 12.28
C LYS A 25 5.88 -2.32 11.71
N GLU A 26 6.56 -2.52 10.57
CA GLU A 26 7.29 -1.47 9.87
C GLU A 26 6.37 -0.33 9.46
N PHE A 27 5.19 -0.62 8.91
CA PHE A 27 4.22 0.40 8.55
C PHE A 27 3.78 1.22 9.77
N LEU A 28 3.43 0.56 10.88
CA LEU A 28 2.92 1.21 12.09
C LEU A 28 3.97 2.13 12.74
N VAL A 29 5.24 1.71 12.81
CA VAL A 29 6.31 2.55 13.39
C VAL A 29 6.69 3.74 12.52
N ASN A 30 6.32 3.73 11.24
CA ASN A 30 6.61 4.80 10.29
C ASN A 30 5.44 5.76 10.07
N ILE A 31 4.39 5.67 10.90
CA ILE A 31 3.32 6.69 10.95
C ILE A 31 3.83 7.86 11.80
N GLY A 32 4.02 9.02 11.17
CA GLY A 32 4.43 10.24 11.88
C GLY A 32 3.32 10.77 12.81
N GLU A 33 3.71 11.50 13.85
CA GLU A 33 2.78 12.09 14.83
C GLU A 33 1.74 12.99 14.15
N ASP A 34 2.15 13.76 13.14
CA ASP A 34 1.29 14.69 12.41
C ASP A 34 0.61 14.07 11.18
N CYS A 35 0.58 12.73 11.05
CA CYS A 35 -0.01 12.05 9.90
C CYS A 35 -1.51 12.35 9.73
N ASN A 36 -2.20 12.75 10.80
CA ASN A 36 -3.61 13.11 10.80
C ASN A 36 -3.88 14.62 10.61
N ASP A 37 -2.85 15.46 10.61
CA ASP A 37 -3.00 16.90 10.46
C ASP A 37 -2.97 17.32 8.98
N PRO A 38 -4.04 17.90 8.42
CA PRO A 38 -4.10 18.25 7.00
C PRO A 38 -3.20 19.44 6.61
N GLU A 39 -2.70 20.22 7.56
CA GLU A 39 -1.76 21.32 7.31
C GLU A 39 -0.31 20.83 7.35
N SER A 40 -0.07 19.66 7.95
CA SER A 40 1.24 19.03 8.00
C SER A 40 1.69 18.51 6.63
N PRO A 41 2.97 18.71 6.27
CA PRO A 41 3.53 18.07 5.08
C PRO A 41 3.56 16.54 5.19
N GLU A 42 3.43 15.98 6.40
CA GLU A 42 3.41 14.55 6.66
C GLU A 42 1.99 13.96 6.64
N TYR A 43 0.97 14.78 6.33
CA TYR A 43 -0.41 14.33 6.22
C TYR A 43 -0.51 13.13 5.30
N ARG A 44 -1.08 12.03 5.82
CA ARG A 44 -1.30 10.80 5.05
C ARG A 44 -0.02 10.23 4.42
N LYS A 45 1.17 10.50 4.94
CA LYS A 45 2.42 9.92 4.44
C LYS A 45 2.94 8.84 5.37
N VAL A 46 3.47 7.78 4.78
CA VAL A 46 4.21 6.72 5.48
C VAL A 46 5.52 6.43 4.77
N TYR A 47 6.54 6.08 5.53
CA TYR A 47 7.85 5.70 4.99
C TYR A 47 8.07 4.21 5.15
N VAL A 48 8.02 3.46 4.05
CA VAL A 48 8.21 2.00 4.10
C VAL A 48 9.42 1.66 3.25
N ARG A 49 10.41 0.99 3.84
CA ARG A 49 11.68 0.58 3.19
C ARG A 49 12.38 1.71 2.43
N GLY A 50 12.39 2.91 3.01
CA GLY A 50 13.02 4.10 2.41
C GLY A 50 12.21 4.77 1.30
N ARG A 51 10.93 4.41 1.14
CA ARG A 51 10.01 5.07 0.20
C ARG A 51 8.91 5.80 0.95
N CYS A 52 8.76 7.09 0.67
CA CYS A 52 7.59 7.85 1.08
C CYS A 52 6.40 7.46 0.19
N THR A 53 5.29 7.07 0.80
CA THR A 53 4.05 6.71 0.09
C THR A 53 2.89 7.49 0.71
N GLU A 54 2.07 8.09 -0.15
CA GLU A 54 0.79 8.66 0.27
C GLU A 54 -0.24 7.56 0.49
N PHE A 55 -0.95 7.66 1.60
CA PHE A 55 -1.93 6.69 2.06
C PHE A 55 -3.24 7.39 2.35
N SER A 56 -4.21 7.24 1.46
CA SER A 56 -5.56 7.77 1.63
C SER A 56 -6.60 6.66 1.51
N PRO A 57 -7.82 6.87 2.03
CA PRO A 57 -8.93 5.96 1.79
C PRO A 57 -9.13 5.66 0.30
N ASP A 58 -8.97 6.65 -0.57
CA ASP A 58 -9.07 6.49 -2.02
C ASP A 58 -7.99 5.58 -2.59
N VAL A 59 -6.73 5.76 -2.18
CA VAL A 59 -5.60 4.89 -2.60
C VAL A 59 -5.83 3.45 -2.17
N VAL A 60 -6.30 3.24 -0.93
CA VAL A 60 -6.63 1.90 -0.42
C VAL A 60 -7.80 1.30 -1.17
N ASN A 61 -8.87 2.07 -1.41
CA ASN A 61 -10.04 1.61 -2.13
C ASN A 61 -9.70 1.24 -3.58
N GLN A 62 -8.89 2.06 -4.26
CA GLN A 62 -8.39 1.77 -5.59
C GLN A 62 -7.57 0.47 -5.62
N PHE A 63 -6.65 0.28 -4.67
CA PHE A 63 -5.88 -0.96 -4.56
C PHE A 63 -6.76 -2.19 -4.34
N LEU A 64 -7.82 -2.06 -3.55
CA LEU A 64 -8.77 -3.13 -3.27
C LEU A 64 -9.84 -3.32 -4.37
N GLY A 65 -9.80 -2.53 -5.44
CA GLY A 65 -10.81 -2.57 -6.51
C GLY A 65 -12.20 -2.12 -6.04
N ARG A 66 -12.28 -1.30 -4.99
CA ARG A 66 -13.52 -0.74 -4.45
C ARG A 66 -13.84 0.61 -5.10
N SER A 67 -15.12 0.90 -5.25
CA SER A 67 -15.59 2.21 -5.69
C SER A 67 -15.12 3.30 -4.71
N THR A 68 -14.50 4.35 -5.25
CA THR A 68 -14.06 5.54 -4.49
C THR A 68 -15.21 6.52 -4.23
N THR A 69 -16.46 6.10 -4.45
CA THR A 69 -17.63 6.94 -4.24
C THR A 69 -17.73 7.24 -2.75
N HIS A 70 -17.44 8.49 -2.38
CA HIS A 70 -17.71 9.00 -1.05
C HIS A 70 -19.23 8.96 -0.87
N VAL A 71 -19.73 8.02 -0.06
CA VAL A 71 -21.10 8.09 0.43
C VAL A 71 -21.19 9.31 1.35
N PRO A 72 -22.08 10.27 1.04
CA PRO A 72 -22.20 11.53 1.77
C PRO A 72 -22.69 11.35 3.21
#